data_AF-A0A0F2RPS9-F1
#
_entry.id   AF-A0A0F2RPS9-F1
#
_cell.length_a   1.000
_cell.length_b   1.000
_cell.length_c   1.000
_cell.angle_alpha   90.00
_cell.angle_beta   90.00
_cell.angle_gamma   90.00
#
_symmetry.space_group_name_H-M   'P 1'
#
loop_
_entity.id
_entity.type
_entity.pdbx_description
1 polymer ?
#
loop_
_entity_poly.entity_id
_entity_poly.type
_entity_poly.pdbx_seq_one_letter_code
_entity_poly.pdbx_strand_id
1 'polypeptide(L)'
;MTNYIKLIVLGLVTLLALIAANYARDLAYLVNALTVALVAGGLFLWTLRHTDEPRTRVDLSGEYMDGVVRAGVIATCLWGVVGFLAGTFIAFQLAFPGLNFDWAQGYANFGRLRPLHTSAVIFAFGGNALIATSFYVVQRTSAARLWGGNLAWFVFWGYQLVIVLAATGYLLGATQSKEYAEPEWYVDLWLTVVWLAYLAVFLGTIVKRKEPHIYVANWFYLSFIITVAMLHVVNNLSIPVSVFGSKSVQVFSGVQDAMTQWWYGHNAVGFFLTAGFLGMMYYFVPKQAERPVYSYKLSIIHFWALIFIYIWAGPHHLHYTALPDWASTLGMVFSIVLWMPSWGGMINGLMTLSGAWDKLRTDPVIRMMVISIGFYGMSTFEGPMMSIRAVNSLSHYTDWTIGHVHSGALGWNGMITFGALYFLVPKLWNRERLYSLSLVSWHFWLATIGIILYAAAMWVTGIMEGLMWREVDANGFLVNSFADTVAAKFPMYVVRGLGGVMFLSGALIMCYNLWMTVTRSPAVAPVNNAVPAE
;
A
#
# COMPACT_ATOMS: atom_id res chain seq x y z
N MET A 1 33.71 19.19 -6.65
CA MET A 1 32.72 20.21 -6.21
C MET A 1 31.40 19.61 -5.72
N THR A 2 30.76 18.68 -6.41
CA THR A 2 29.43 18.15 -6.00
C THR A 2 29.41 17.43 -4.64
N ASN A 3 30.45 16.68 -4.27
CA ASN A 3 30.51 16.04 -2.94
C ASN A 3 30.68 17.06 -1.81
N TYR A 4 31.43 18.14 -2.00
CA TYR A 4 31.58 19.21 -1.01
C TYR A 4 30.24 19.90 -0.70
N ILE A 5 29.41 20.16 -1.72
CA ILE A 5 28.05 20.68 -1.51
C ILE A 5 27.19 19.68 -0.71
N LYS A 6 27.26 18.39 -1.05
CA LYS A 6 26.56 17.34 -0.30
C LYS A 6 27.01 17.29 1.16
N LEU A 7 28.31 17.40 1.42
CA LEU A 7 28.86 17.42 2.78
C LEU A 7 28.34 18.61 3.58
N ILE A 8 28.31 19.82 2.99
CA ILE A 8 27.74 21.00 3.65
C ILE A 8 26.27 20.77 3.99
N VAL A 9 25.46 20.30 3.04
CA VAL A 9 24.03 20.05 3.25
C VAL A 9 23.82 18.98 4.33
N LEU A 10 24.51 17.84 4.25
CA LEU A 10 24.39 16.76 5.23
C LEU A 10 24.87 17.19 6.63
N GLY A 11 25.94 17.98 6.70
CA GLY A 11 26.44 18.55 7.95
C GLY A 11 25.42 19.50 8.58
N LEU A 12 24.82 20.39 7.79
CA LEU A 12 23.75 21.29 8.24
C LEU A 12 22.52 20.52 8.71
N VAL A 13 22.05 19.53 7.95
CA VAL A 13 20.90 18.69 8.35
C VAL A 13 21.20 17.94 9.64
N THR A 14 22.41 17.40 9.79
CA THR A 14 22.83 16.71 11.02
C THR A 14 22.81 17.66 12.22
N LEU A 15 23.42 18.84 12.09
CA LEU A 15 23.45 19.85 13.14
C LEU A 15 22.04 20.32 13.52
N LEU A 16 21.21 20.66 12.53
CA LEU A 16 19.84 21.10 12.76
C LEU A 16 18.98 20.01 13.41
N ALA A 17 19.15 18.75 13.01
CA ALA A 17 18.46 17.62 13.62
C ALA A 17 18.90 17.39 15.08
N LEU A 18 20.18 17.58 15.40
CA LEU A 18 20.68 17.53 16.78
C LEU A 18 20.15 18.70 17.63
N ILE A 19 20.07 19.90 17.06
CA ILE A 19 19.43 21.05 17.72
C ILE A 19 17.94 20.75 17.96
N ALA A 20 17.24 20.24 16.95
CA ALA A 20 15.84 19.85 17.07
C ALA A 20 15.62 18.77 18.14
N ALA A 21 16.53 17.80 18.24
CA ALA A 21 16.53 16.81 19.32
C ALA A 21 16.75 17.46 20.70
N ASN A 22 17.69 18.38 20.84
CA ASN A 22 17.96 19.08 22.10
C ASN A 22 16.77 19.91 22.60
N TYR A 23 16.00 20.49 21.68
CA TYR A 23 14.81 21.30 22.01
C TYR A 23 13.48 20.53 21.91
N ALA A 24 13.52 19.21 21.71
CA ALA A 24 12.34 18.38 21.51
C ALA A 24 11.37 18.46 22.71
N ARG A 25 10.09 18.68 22.42
CA ARG A 25 9.03 18.80 23.44
C ARG A 25 8.34 17.48 23.79
N ASP A 26 8.57 16.45 23.01
CA ASP A 26 8.02 15.11 23.21
C ASP A 26 8.96 14.03 22.69
N LEU A 27 8.77 12.80 23.22
CA LEU A 27 9.65 11.67 22.93
C LEU A 27 9.61 11.25 21.46
N ALA A 28 8.44 11.31 20.81
CA ALA A 28 8.32 10.94 19.41
C ALA A 28 9.13 11.87 18.50
N TYR A 29 9.01 13.18 18.73
CA TYR A 29 9.81 14.17 18.01
C TYR A 29 11.31 14.01 18.28
N LEU A 30 11.69 13.79 19.54
CA LEU A 30 13.09 13.55 19.93
C LEU A 30 13.70 12.37 19.16
N VAL A 31 13.03 11.21 19.20
CA VAL A 31 13.51 9.99 18.53
C VAL A 31 13.58 10.18 17.01
N ASN A 32 12.60 10.88 16.43
CA ASN A 32 12.58 11.14 15.00
C ASN A 32 13.68 12.13 14.58
N ALA A 33 13.93 13.18 15.36
CA ALA A 33 15.04 14.11 15.14
C ALA A 33 16.40 13.41 15.25
N LEU A 34 16.60 12.57 16.26
CA LEU A 34 17.82 11.76 16.39
C LEU A 34 17.98 10.77 15.24
N THR A 35 16.90 10.15 14.77
CA THR A 35 16.91 9.27 13.60
C THR A 35 17.40 10.01 12.35
N VAL A 36 16.88 11.21 12.10
CA VAL A 36 17.33 12.07 10.99
C VAL A 36 18.80 12.46 11.15
N ALA A 37 19.23 12.83 12.37
CA ALA A 37 20.62 13.17 12.65
C ALA A 37 21.57 11.98 12.38
N LEU A 38 21.20 10.77 12.80
CA LEU A 38 21.99 9.56 12.57
C LEU A 38 22.09 9.20 11.09
N VAL A 39 20.98 9.28 10.35
CA VAL A 39 20.97 9.01 8.90
C VAL A 39 21.79 10.06 8.14
N ALA A 40 21.58 11.34 8.41
CA ALA A 40 22.31 12.43 7.76
C ALA A 40 23.81 12.39 8.11
N GLY A 41 24.15 12.15 9.38
CA GLY A 41 25.53 12.03 9.85
C GLY A 41 26.23 10.80 9.28
N GLY A 42 25.55 9.67 9.20
CA GLY A 42 26.06 8.46 8.54
C GLY A 42 26.32 8.69 7.05
N LEU A 43 25.40 9.35 6.35
CA LEU A 43 25.58 9.74 4.94
C LEU A 43 26.70 10.78 4.77
N PHE A 44 26.88 11.69 5.72
CA PHE A 44 27.99 12.64 5.73
C PHE A 44 29.32 11.90 5.80
N LEU A 45 29.49 10.99 6.76
CA LEU A 45 30.70 10.19 6.91
C LEU A 45 30.94 9.30 5.69
N TRP A 46 29.89 8.69 5.15
CA TRP A 46 29.99 7.90 3.92
C TRP A 46 30.43 8.76 2.74
N THR A 47 29.83 9.95 2.56
CA THR A 47 30.21 10.86 1.48
C THR A 47 31.64 11.38 1.65
N LEU A 48 32.06 11.66 2.88
CA LEU A 48 33.40 12.15 3.20
C LEU A 48 34.46 11.11 2.85
N ARG A 49 34.22 9.84 3.21
CA ARG A 49 35.13 8.72 2.88
C ARG A 49 35.32 8.52 1.38
N HIS A 50 34.29 8.79 0.58
CA HIS A 50 34.33 8.65 -0.88
C HIS A 50 34.53 10.01 -1.60
N THR A 51 34.99 11.02 -0.88
CA THR A 51 35.36 12.31 -1.48
C THR A 51 36.76 12.20 -2.04
N ASP A 52 36.97 12.79 -3.23
CA ASP A 52 38.20 12.71 -4.02
C ASP A 52 38.59 11.30 -4.54
N GLU A 53 37.75 10.29 -4.31
CA GLU A 53 37.86 9.01 -5.03
C GLU A 53 37.53 9.19 -6.54
N PRO A 54 38.39 8.68 -7.44
CA PRO A 54 38.12 8.75 -8.87
C PRO A 54 36.87 7.96 -9.22
N ARG A 55 35.83 8.63 -9.74
CA ARG A 55 34.62 7.98 -10.25
C ARG A 55 34.75 7.75 -11.75
N THR A 56 34.85 6.49 -12.16
CA THR A 56 34.69 6.11 -13.57
C THR A 56 33.23 6.34 -13.98
N ARG A 57 33.01 7.24 -14.94
CA ARG A 57 31.70 7.40 -15.57
C ARG A 57 31.50 6.26 -16.55
N VAL A 58 30.79 5.23 -16.13
CA VAL A 58 30.31 4.17 -17.03
C VAL A 58 29.04 4.69 -17.72
N ASP A 59 28.99 4.61 -19.04
CA ASP A 59 27.77 4.88 -19.78
C ASP A 59 26.80 3.71 -19.59
N LEU A 60 25.72 3.97 -18.86
CA LEU A 60 24.66 3.00 -18.58
C LEU A 60 23.37 3.34 -19.35
N SER A 61 23.44 4.24 -20.34
CA SER A 61 22.27 4.71 -21.10
C SER A 61 21.53 3.59 -21.85
N GLY A 62 22.24 2.54 -22.24
CA GLY A 62 21.69 1.34 -22.88
C GLY A 62 21.09 0.32 -21.92
N GLU A 63 21.12 0.55 -20.60
CA GLU A 63 20.71 -0.42 -19.59
C GLU A 63 19.59 0.07 -18.66
N TYR A 64 18.75 -0.85 -18.18
CA TYR A 64 17.77 -0.52 -17.13
C TYR A 64 18.44 -0.34 -15.75
N MET A 65 17.83 0.49 -14.91
CA MET A 65 18.23 0.75 -13.52
C MET A 65 17.57 -0.27 -12.57
N ASP A 66 17.87 -1.54 -12.74
CA ASP A 66 17.26 -2.62 -11.95
C ASP A 66 17.79 -2.69 -10.49
N GLY A 67 18.83 -1.93 -10.14
CA GLY A 67 19.35 -1.84 -8.77
C GLY A 67 18.32 -1.36 -7.74
N VAL A 68 17.65 -0.24 -8.02
CA VAL A 68 16.64 0.32 -7.10
C VAL A 68 15.39 -0.58 -7.02
N VAL A 69 15.03 -1.22 -8.14
CA VAL A 69 13.92 -2.18 -8.20
C VAL A 69 14.21 -3.38 -7.30
N ARG A 70 15.42 -3.94 -7.36
CA ARG A 70 15.85 -5.04 -6.47
C ARG A 70 15.75 -4.65 -4.99
N ALA A 71 16.21 -3.46 -4.62
CA ALA A 71 16.10 -2.97 -3.26
C ALA A 71 14.64 -2.82 -2.81
N GLY A 72 13.78 -2.27 -3.68
CA GLY A 72 12.34 -2.17 -3.45
C GLY A 72 11.65 -3.53 -3.30
N VAL A 73 12.03 -4.53 -4.11
CA VAL A 73 11.53 -5.91 -3.98
C VAL A 73 11.89 -6.52 -2.62
N ILE A 74 13.13 -6.36 -2.16
CA ILE A 74 13.56 -6.83 -0.84
C ILE A 74 12.78 -6.11 0.26
N ALA A 75 12.68 -4.78 0.18
CA ALA A 75 11.94 -3.99 1.14
C ALA A 75 10.44 -4.37 1.17
N THR A 76 9.83 -4.63 0.00
CA THR A 76 8.44 -5.12 -0.09
C THR A 76 8.27 -6.42 0.69
N CYS A 77 9.20 -7.38 0.54
CA CYS A 77 9.15 -8.64 1.29
C CYS A 77 9.26 -8.40 2.80
N LEU A 78 10.22 -7.57 3.23
CA LEU A 78 10.44 -7.25 4.64
C LEU A 78 9.21 -6.59 5.27
N TRP A 79 8.68 -5.53 4.65
CA TRP A 79 7.55 -4.79 5.17
C TRP A 79 6.23 -5.56 5.07
N GLY A 80 6.09 -6.46 4.10
CA GLY A 80 4.98 -7.40 4.04
C GLY A 80 4.97 -8.27 5.31
N VAL A 81 6.08 -8.91 5.65
CA VAL A 81 6.18 -9.73 6.87
C VAL A 81 5.93 -8.90 8.13
N VAL A 82 6.55 -7.73 8.26
CA VAL A 82 6.35 -6.85 9.43
C VAL A 82 4.89 -6.40 9.56
N GLY A 83 4.26 -5.95 8.47
CA GLY A 83 2.89 -5.49 8.46
C GLY A 83 1.87 -6.60 8.75
N PHE A 84 2.05 -7.79 8.16
CA PHE A 84 1.18 -8.94 8.40
C PHE A 84 1.36 -9.52 9.80
N LEU A 85 2.58 -9.49 10.35
CA LEU A 85 2.85 -9.85 11.74
C LEU A 85 2.15 -8.90 12.70
N ALA A 86 2.30 -7.58 12.48
CA ALA A 86 1.60 -6.57 13.29
C ALA A 86 0.08 -6.76 13.22
N GLY A 87 -0.47 -7.03 12.03
CA GLY A 87 -1.90 -7.30 11.83
C GLY A 87 -2.40 -8.54 12.56
N THR A 88 -1.65 -9.63 12.46
CA THR A 88 -1.94 -10.87 13.18
C THR A 88 -1.86 -10.67 14.69
N PHE A 89 -0.86 -9.95 15.16
CA PHE A 89 -0.68 -9.66 16.60
C PHE A 89 -1.84 -8.84 17.16
N ILE A 90 -2.23 -7.74 16.50
CA ILE A 90 -3.36 -6.92 16.98
C ILE A 90 -4.71 -7.63 16.83
N ALA A 91 -4.85 -8.55 15.87
CA ALA A 91 -6.04 -9.40 15.77
C ALA A 91 -6.17 -10.31 17.00
N PHE A 92 -5.05 -10.86 17.49
CA PHE A 92 -5.03 -11.62 18.74
C PHE A 92 -5.17 -10.75 19.99
N GLN A 93 -4.73 -9.48 19.98
CA GLN A 93 -5.01 -8.56 21.10
C GLN A 93 -6.52 -8.32 21.27
N LEU A 94 -7.30 -8.34 20.19
CA LEU A 94 -8.76 -8.25 20.25
C LEU A 94 -9.41 -9.54 20.80
N ALA A 95 -8.86 -10.71 20.49
CA ALA A 95 -9.34 -11.98 21.03
C ALA A 95 -8.92 -12.18 22.49
N PHE A 96 -7.67 -11.86 22.82
CA PHE A 96 -7.03 -12.09 24.10
C PHE A 96 -6.40 -10.77 24.60
N PRO A 97 -7.18 -9.93 25.31
CA PRO A 97 -6.72 -8.62 25.76
C PRO A 97 -5.44 -8.64 26.62
N GLY A 98 -5.12 -9.76 27.28
CA GLY A 98 -3.87 -9.94 28.03
C GLY A 98 -2.59 -9.84 27.18
N LEU A 99 -2.70 -9.84 25.84
CA LEU A 99 -1.60 -9.51 24.92
C LEU A 99 -1.32 -8.01 24.82
N ASN A 100 -2.13 -7.15 25.44
CA ASN A 100 -1.76 -5.76 25.74
C ASN A 100 -0.90 -5.78 27.01
N PHE A 101 0.37 -6.13 26.88
CA PHE A 101 1.23 -6.37 28.03
C PHE A 101 1.41 -5.14 28.92
N ASP A 102 1.25 -5.31 30.23
CA ASP A 102 1.43 -4.23 31.23
C ASP A 102 2.84 -3.62 31.18
N TRP A 103 3.87 -4.43 30.93
CA TRP A 103 5.26 -3.93 30.84
C TRP A 103 5.53 -3.09 29.58
N ALA A 104 4.68 -3.21 28.55
CA ALA A 104 4.77 -2.47 27.30
C ALA A 104 3.66 -1.43 27.17
N GLN A 105 3.03 -1.06 28.28
CA GLN A 105 1.92 -0.12 28.31
C GLN A 105 2.29 1.19 27.62
N GLY A 106 1.42 1.62 26.71
CA GLY A 106 1.64 2.80 25.91
C GLY A 106 2.57 2.60 24.71
N TYR A 107 3.19 1.45 24.47
CA TYR A 107 3.95 1.23 23.22
C TYR A 107 3.34 0.13 22.37
N ALA A 108 3.02 -1.01 22.99
CA ALA A 108 2.51 -2.19 22.31
C ALA A 108 1.00 -2.41 22.52
N ASN A 109 0.26 -1.36 22.87
CA ASN A 109 -1.21 -1.46 23.01
C ASN A 109 -1.90 -1.40 21.64
N PHE A 110 -3.06 -2.04 21.53
CA PHE A 110 -3.85 -2.11 20.29
C PHE A 110 -4.03 -0.74 19.62
N GLY A 111 -4.33 0.30 20.40
CA GLY A 111 -4.55 1.66 19.89
C GLY A 111 -3.35 2.28 19.15
N ARG A 112 -2.11 1.94 19.52
CA ARG A 112 -0.90 2.42 18.82
C ARG A 112 -0.42 1.45 17.75
N LEU A 113 -0.63 0.14 17.94
CA LEU A 113 -0.25 -0.87 16.97
C LEU A 113 -1.20 -0.95 15.76
N ARG A 114 -2.46 -0.52 15.89
CA ARG A 114 -3.41 -0.43 14.77
C ARG A 114 -2.90 0.49 13.65
N PRO A 115 -2.60 1.78 13.88
CA PRO A 115 -2.08 2.64 12.81
C PRO A 115 -0.70 2.19 12.31
N LEU A 116 0.13 1.57 13.18
CA LEU A 116 1.37 0.92 12.75
C LEU A 116 1.10 -0.20 11.74
N HIS A 117 0.17 -1.11 12.03
CA HIS A 117 -0.23 -2.16 11.10
C HIS A 117 -0.76 -1.56 9.79
N THR A 118 -1.71 -0.63 9.87
CA THR A 118 -2.32 0.04 8.71
C THR A 118 -1.25 0.65 7.80
N SER A 119 -0.36 1.47 8.36
CA SER A 119 0.71 2.11 7.59
C SER A 119 1.75 1.12 7.08
N ALA A 120 2.08 0.09 7.86
CA ALA A 120 3.03 -0.94 7.43
C ALA A 120 2.49 -1.75 6.24
N VAL A 121 1.20 -2.11 6.22
CA VAL A 121 0.63 -2.89 5.10
C VAL A 121 0.32 -2.02 3.88
N ILE A 122 -0.15 -0.78 4.07
CA ILE A 122 -0.50 0.11 2.95
C ILE A 122 0.76 0.78 2.40
N PHE A 123 1.42 1.61 3.21
CA PHE A 123 2.51 2.45 2.73
C PHE A 123 3.84 1.70 2.70
N ALA A 124 4.16 0.87 3.69
CA ALA A 124 5.46 0.19 3.67
C ALA A 124 5.47 -1.00 2.70
N PHE A 125 4.56 -1.96 2.82
CA PHE A 125 4.41 -3.09 1.90
C PHE A 125 3.87 -2.64 0.54
N GLY A 126 2.65 -2.10 0.49
CA GLY A 126 2.02 -1.68 -0.77
C GLY A 126 2.80 -0.57 -1.47
N GLY A 127 3.34 0.41 -0.75
CA GLY A 127 4.13 1.49 -1.35
C GLY A 127 5.47 1.04 -1.92
N ASN A 128 6.23 0.17 -1.22
CA ASN A 128 7.43 -0.42 -1.83
C ASN A 128 7.07 -1.28 -3.05
N ALA A 129 5.97 -2.03 -3.00
CA ALA A 129 5.50 -2.79 -4.13
C ALA A 129 5.22 -1.88 -5.34
N LEU A 130 4.49 -0.78 -5.15
CA LEU A 130 4.17 0.20 -6.18
C LEU A 130 5.42 0.92 -6.73
N ILE A 131 6.34 1.36 -5.87
CA ILE A 131 7.57 2.04 -6.32
C ILE A 131 8.44 1.06 -7.13
N ALA A 132 8.63 -0.17 -6.64
CA ALA A 132 9.44 -1.17 -7.33
C ALA A 132 8.81 -1.55 -8.68
N THR A 133 7.51 -1.87 -8.67
CA THR A 133 6.80 -2.31 -9.89
C THR A 133 6.64 -1.19 -10.90
N SER A 134 6.29 0.03 -10.49
CA SER A 134 6.22 1.19 -11.40
C SER A 134 7.58 1.47 -12.06
N PHE A 135 8.69 1.46 -11.32
CA PHE A 135 10.03 1.64 -11.87
C PHE A 135 10.44 0.51 -12.81
N TYR A 136 10.06 -0.72 -12.52
CA TYR A 136 10.29 -1.85 -13.43
C TYR A 136 9.50 -1.69 -14.73
N VAL A 137 8.20 -1.39 -14.60
CA VAL A 137 7.23 -1.36 -15.70
C VAL A 137 7.47 -0.16 -16.61
N VAL A 138 7.65 1.05 -16.06
CA VAL A 138 7.81 2.27 -16.86
C VAL A 138 9.06 2.20 -17.72
N GLN A 139 10.14 1.61 -17.22
CA GLN A 139 11.37 1.43 -17.98
C GLN A 139 11.16 0.54 -19.20
N ARG A 140 10.54 -0.63 -18.98
CA ARG A 140 10.35 -1.68 -19.99
C ARG A 140 9.31 -1.32 -21.04
N THR A 141 8.25 -0.64 -20.62
CA THR A 141 7.19 -0.14 -21.52
C THR A 141 7.59 1.13 -22.27
N SER A 142 8.60 1.86 -21.79
CA SER A 142 9.15 3.03 -22.48
C SER A 142 10.45 2.74 -23.23
N ALA A 143 11.01 1.52 -23.07
CA ALA A 143 12.33 1.12 -23.54
C ALA A 143 13.45 2.12 -23.15
N ALA A 144 13.36 2.66 -21.93
CA ALA A 144 14.22 3.72 -21.43
C ALA A 144 14.63 3.47 -19.98
N ARG A 145 15.87 3.85 -19.63
CA ARG A 145 16.34 3.87 -18.24
C ARG A 145 15.60 4.94 -17.42
N LEU A 146 15.45 4.71 -16.11
CA LEU A 146 14.90 5.71 -15.18
C LEU A 146 15.60 7.07 -15.31
N TRP A 147 14.80 8.12 -15.35
CA TRP A 147 15.24 9.51 -15.39
C TRP A 147 15.80 9.99 -14.04
N GLY A 148 16.65 11.03 -14.08
CA GLY A 148 17.13 11.71 -12.87
C GLY A 148 18.38 11.10 -12.23
N GLY A 149 19.02 10.12 -12.87
CA GLY A 149 20.23 9.48 -12.35
C GLY A 149 19.96 8.82 -10.99
N ASN A 150 20.67 9.23 -9.95
CA ASN A 150 20.49 8.68 -8.60
C ASN A 150 19.21 9.15 -7.88
N LEU A 151 18.35 9.96 -8.53
CA LEU A 151 17.09 10.41 -7.93
C LEU A 151 16.17 9.23 -7.56
N ALA A 152 16.17 8.14 -8.34
CA ALA A 152 15.42 6.93 -7.99
C ALA A 152 15.91 6.29 -6.67
N TRP A 153 17.22 6.32 -6.40
CA TRP A 153 17.77 5.88 -5.11
C TRP A 153 17.43 6.81 -3.96
N PHE A 154 17.33 8.12 -4.22
CA PHE A 154 16.80 9.08 -3.24
C PHE A 154 15.34 8.77 -2.91
N VAL A 155 14.51 8.45 -3.90
CA VAL A 155 13.12 8.04 -3.66
C VAL A 155 13.08 6.81 -2.77
N PHE A 156 13.86 5.76 -3.09
CA PHE A 156 13.90 4.55 -2.27
C PHE A 156 14.30 4.85 -0.82
N TRP A 157 15.48 5.42 -0.58
CA TRP A 157 15.95 5.65 0.79
C TRP A 157 15.14 6.71 1.54
N GLY A 158 14.66 7.74 0.84
CA GLY A 158 13.77 8.73 1.41
C GLY A 158 12.44 8.13 1.84
N TYR A 159 11.86 7.23 1.03
CA TYR A 159 10.66 6.49 1.38
C TYR A 159 10.89 5.52 2.54
N GLN A 160 12.05 4.85 2.60
CA GLN A 160 12.42 4.05 3.77
C GLN A 160 12.50 4.88 5.04
N LEU A 161 13.01 6.10 4.97
CA LEU A 161 13.03 7.02 6.10
C LEU A 161 11.61 7.43 6.53
N VAL A 162 10.69 7.70 5.59
CA VAL A 162 9.27 7.95 5.91
C VAL A 162 8.69 6.81 6.74
N ILE A 163 8.87 5.57 6.29
CA ILE A 163 8.35 4.37 6.96
C ILE A 163 8.91 4.26 8.39
N VAL A 164 10.22 4.45 8.57
CA VAL A 164 10.85 4.36 9.89
C VAL A 164 10.34 5.45 10.83
N LEU A 165 10.28 6.71 10.38
CA LEU A 165 9.80 7.84 11.19
C LEU A 165 8.33 7.70 11.59
N ALA A 166 7.49 7.18 10.68
CA ALA A 166 6.10 6.88 10.97
C ALA A 166 5.99 5.75 12.00
N ALA A 167 6.71 4.65 11.80
CA ALA A 167 6.66 3.49 12.68
C ALA A 167 7.08 3.82 14.13
N THR A 168 8.21 4.53 14.30
CA THR A 168 8.63 5.02 15.62
C THR A 168 7.66 6.04 16.19
N GLY A 169 7.13 6.94 15.35
CA GLY A 169 6.12 7.91 15.74
C GLY A 169 4.88 7.27 16.37
N TYR A 170 4.30 6.25 15.72
CA TYR A 170 3.10 5.56 16.21
C TYR A 170 3.32 4.89 17.56
N LEU A 171 4.42 4.15 17.72
CA LEU A 171 4.74 3.48 18.99
C LEU A 171 4.92 4.49 20.13
N LEU A 172 5.46 5.68 19.82
CA LEU A 172 5.69 6.76 20.78
C LEU A 172 4.47 7.69 20.96
N GLY A 173 3.39 7.51 20.19
CA GLY A 173 2.10 8.22 20.34
C GLY A 173 1.97 9.51 19.53
N ALA A 174 2.88 9.75 18.58
CA ALA A 174 2.72 10.80 17.57
C ALA A 174 1.71 10.33 16.53
N THR A 175 0.60 11.06 16.42
CA THR A 175 -0.45 10.78 15.44
C THR A 175 -1.38 11.97 15.28
N GLN A 176 -1.77 12.26 14.04
CA GLN A 176 -2.83 13.21 13.71
C GLN A 176 -4.24 12.67 14.01
N SER A 177 -4.39 11.39 14.37
CA SER A 177 -5.68 10.69 14.54
C SER A 177 -6.57 10.63 13.28
N LYS A 178 -5.97 10.88 12.11
CA LYS A 178 -6.60 10.80 10.78
C LYS A 178 -6.24 9.48 10.14
N GLU A 179 -7.22 8.63 9.83
CA GLU A 179 -6.95 7.30 9.25
C GLU A 179 -6.16 7.42 7.93
N TYR A 180 -5.13 6.59 7.78
CA TYR A 180 -4.18 6.61 6.65
C TYR A 180 -3.32 7.87 6.52
N ALA A 181 -3.54 8.89 7.35
CA ALA A 181 -2.77 10.13 7.43
C ALA A 181 -2.24 10.35 8.85
N GLU A 182 -1.92 9.27 9.55
CA GLU A 182 -1.51 9.32 10.94
C GLU A 182 -0.15 9.98 11.21
N PRO A 183 0.89 9.95 10.34
CA PRO A 183 2.17 10.59 10.63
C PRO A 183 2.03 12.08 10.90
N GLU A 184 2.89 12.66 11.73
CA GLU A 184 2.84 14.10 12.01
C GLU A 184 3.53 14.94 10.92
N TRP A 185 3.24 16.25 10.92
CA TRP A 185 3.56 17.24 9.89
C TRP A 185 4.97 17.16 9.27
N TYR A 186 6.02 16.90 10.05
CA TYR A 186 7.39 16.84 9.53
C TYR A 186 7.66 15.58 8.69
N VAL A 187 6.96 14.48 9.00
CA VAL A 187 6.98 13.27 8.16
C VAL A 187 6.19 13.53 6.88
N ASP A 188 5.09 14.28 6.94
CA ASP A 188 4.30 14.66 5.76
C ASP A 188 5.07 15.54 4.78
N LEU A 189 5.81 16.53 5.29
CA LEU A 189 6.67 17.37 4.48
C LEU A 189 7.77 16.53 3.81
N TRP A 190 8.39 15.61 4.56
CA TRP A 190 9.41 14.72 4.01
C TRP A 190 8.83 13.81 2.91
N LEU A 191 7.67 13.20 3.16
CA LEU A 191 6.98 12.38 2.16
C LEU A 191 6.63 13.20 0.92
N THR A 192 6.18 14.45 1.07
CA THR A 192 5.91 15.35 -0.06
C THR A 192 7.14 15.51 -0.96
N VAL A 193 8.31 15.77 -0.36
CA VAL A 193 9.57 15.91 -1.13
C VAL A 193 9.94 14.60 -1.85
N VAL A 194 9.84 13.47 -1.15
CA VAL A 194 10.12 12.13 -1.73
C VAL A 194 9.15 11.82 -2.88
N TRP A 195 7.89 12.17 -2.73
CA TRP A 195 6.84 11.88 -3.70
C TRP A 195 6.93 12.77 -4.94
N LEU A 196 7.32 14.04 -4.79
CA LEU A 196 7.61 14.93 -5.92
C LEU A 196 8.85 14.46 -6.70
N ALA A 197 9.88 13.97 -6.00
CA ALA A 197 11.02 13.33 -6.65
C ALA A 197 10.59 12.06 -7.41
N TYR A 198 9.71 11.25 -6.84
CA TYR A 198 9.15 10.07 -7.48
C TYR A 198 8.36 10.42 -8.75
N LEU A 199 7.49 11.43 -8.70
CA LEU A 199 6.78 11.95 -9.87
C LEU A 199 7.75 12.42 -10.95
N ALA A 200 8.80 13.15 -10.58
CA ALA A 200 9.81 13.62 -11.54
C ALA A 200 10.56 12.46 -12.21
N VAL A 201 10.94 11.41 -11.45
CA VAL A 201 11.55 10.19 -12.01
C VAL A 201 10.60 9.50 -12.97
N PHE A 202 9.35 9.28 -12.57
CA PHE A 202 8.38 8.54 -13.37
C PHE A 202 8.02 9.28 -14.66
N LEU A 203 7.63 10.56 -14.55
CA LEU A 203 7.26 11.39 -15.69
C LEU A 203 8.46 11.66 -16.60
N GLY A 204 9.63 11.94 -16.04
CA GLY A 204 10.86 12.12 -16.81
C GLY A 204 11.25 10.87 -17.60
N THR A 205 10.92 9.68 -17.11
CA THR A 205 11.14 8.41 -17.83
C THR A 205 10.16 8.28 -19.01
N ILE A 206 8.88 8.62 -18.81
CA ILE A 206 7.87 8.63 -19.88
C ILE A 206 8.21 9.65 -20.98
N VAL A 207 8.75 10.81 -20.62
CA VAL A 207 9.17 11.83 -21.59
C VAL A 207 10.32 11.32 -22.48
N LYS A 208 11.18 10.47 -21.94
CA LYS A 208 12.32 9.85 -22.66
C LYS A 208 11.98 8.54 -23.38
N ARG A 209 10.70 8.17 -23.46
CA ARG A 209 10.27 6.92 -24.10
C ARG A 209 10.68 6.85 -25.57
N LYS A 210 10.95 5.64 -26.04
CA LYS A 210 11.19 5.37 -27.47
C LYS A 210 9.89 5.14 -28.25
N GLU A 211 8.92 4.47 -27.62
CA GLU A 211 7.62 4.21 -28.22
C GLU A 211 6.71 5.46 -28.19
N PRO A 212 6.04 5.84 -29.29
CA PRO A 212 5.19 7.03 -29.31
C PRO A 212 4.01 6.91 -28.36
N HIS A 213 3.46 5.70 -28.20
CA HIS A 213 2.32 5.43 -27.33
C HIS A 213 2.77 5.10 -25.90
N ILE A 214 2.03 5.62 -24.92
CA ILE A 214 2.22 5.29 -23.50
C ILE A 214 1.33 4.10 -23.17
N TYR A 215 1.93 3.03 -22.66
CA TYR A 215 1.19 1.84 -22.26
C TYR A 215 0.18 2.11 -21.14
N VAL A 216 -0.97 1.43 -21.16
CA VAL A 216 -2.10 1.65 -20.23
C VAL A 216 -1.68 1.52 -18.76
N ALA A 217 -0.76 0.61 -18.42
CA ALA A 217 -0.26 0.50 -17.05
C ALA A 217 0.33 1.82 -16.54
N ASN A 218 1.00 2.58 -17.41
CA ASN A 218 1.58 3.87 -17.05
C ASN A 218 0.52 4.97 -16.91
N TRP A 219 -0.66 4.84 -17.52
CA TRP A 219 -1.77 5.77 -17.26
C TRP A 219 -2.24 5.63 -15.82
N PHE A 220 -2.45 4.38 -15.38
CA PHE A 220 -2.81 4.05 -14.01
C PHE A 220 -1.75 4.47 -13.00
N TYR A 221 -0.47 4.14 -13.24
CA TYR A 221 0.61 4.59 -12.36
C TYR A 221 0.72 6.11 -12.31
N LEU A 222 0.68 6.81 -13.45
CA LEU A 222 0.78 8.27 -13.47
C LEU A 222 -0.39 8.93 -12.71
N SER A 223 -1.62 8.45 -12.94
CA SER A 223 -2.81 8.91 -12.25
C SER A 223 -2.73 8.70 -10.73
N PHE A 224 -2.24 7.53 -10.32
CA PHE A 224 -1.93 7.22 -8.93
C PHE A 224 -0.96 8.24 -8.33
N ILE A 225 0.20 8.46 -8.97
CA ILE A 225 1.26 9.31 -8.42
C ILE A 225 0.77 10.74 -8.24
N ILE A 226 0.10 11.30 -9.26
CA ILE A 226 -0.40 12.68 -9.25
C ILE A 226 -1.49 12.84 -8.20
N THR A 227 -2.47 11.95 -8.19
CA THR A 227 -3.62 12.10 -7.29
C THR A 227 -3.19 11.91 -5.85
N VAL A 228 -2.36 10.91 -5.53
CA VAL A 228 -1.86 10.73 -4.14
C VAL A 228 -1.09 11.95 -3.65
N ALA A 229 -0.31 12.62 -4.50
CA ALA A 229 0.35 13.88 -4.13
C ALA A 229 -0.67 14.97 -3.73
N MET A 230 -1.73 15.14 -4.53
CA MET A 230 -2.81 16.09 -4.25
C MET A 230 -3.54 15.75 -2.95
N LEU A 231 -3.93 14.48 -2.78
CA LEU A 231 -4.62 14.00 -1.59
C LEU A 231 -3.79 14.27 -0.33
N HIS A 232 -2.50 13.88 -0.37
CA HIS A 232 -1.56 14.05 0.74
C HIS A 232 -1.42 15.51 1.15
N VAL A 233 -1.19 16.41 0.20
CA VAL A 233 -1.00 17.83 0.50
C VAL A 233 -2.26 18.46 1.10
N VAL A 234 -3.44 18.15 0.55
CA VAL A 234 -4.70 18.78 0.99
C VAL A 234 -5.16 18.25 2.34
N ASN A 235 -5.11 16.94 2.58
CA ASN A 235 -5.60 16.36 3.83
C ASN A 235 -4.69 16.65 5.01
N ASN A 236 -3.39 16.81 4.76
CA ASN A 236 -2.39 16.99 5.81
C ASN A 236 -2.02 18.47 6.01
N LEU A 237 -2.92 19.39 5.61
CA LEU A 237 -2.84 20.79 6.00
C LEU A 237 -3.10 20.89 7.51
N SER A 238 -2.01 20.89 8.27
CA SER A 238 -2.02 21.03 9.72
C SER A 238 -1.07 22.13 10.18
N ILE A 239 -1.40 22.75 11.31
CA ILE A 239 -0.60 23.78 11.95
C ILE A 239 0.20 23.12 13.09
N PRO A 240 1.54 23.06 13.00
CA PRO A 240 2.36 22.55 14.09
C PRO A 240 2.15 23.40 15.35
N VAL A 241 1.87 22.76 16.49
CA VAL A 241 1.74 23.47 17.78
C VAL A 241 3.10 24.03 18.22
N SER A 242 4.17 23.35 17.82
CA SER A 242 5.55 23.77 18.04
C SER A 242 6.42 23.23 16.91
N VAL A 243 7.39 24.03 16.46
CA VAL A 243 8.41 23.56 15.50
C VAL A 243 9.31 22.47 16.08
N PHE A 244 9.40 22.36 17.41
CA PHE A 244 10.16 21.33 18.15
C PHE A 244 9.27 20.25 18.78
N GLY A 245 8.00 20.16 18.37
CA GLY A 245 7.06 19.14 18.86
C GLY A 245 6.45 18.35 17.71
N SER A 246 6.06 17.12 17.99
CA SER A 246 5.39 16.29 17.00
C SER A 246 3.97 16.74 16.74
N LYS A 247 3.28 17.27 17.77
CA LYS A 247 1.86 17.62 17.67
C LYS A 247 1.56 18.72 16.67
N SER A 248 0.59 18.45 15.81
CA SER A 248 -0.05 19.39 14.90
C SER A 248 -1.57 19.40 15.08
N VAL A 249 -2.22 20.49 14.69
CA VAL A 249 -3.69 20.62 14.70
C VAL A 249 -4.16 20.82 13.27
N GLN A 250 -5.16 20.04 12.88
CA GLN A 250 -5.74 20.07 11.55
C GLN A 250 -6.38 21.43 11.24
N VAL A 251 -6.23 21.89 9.99
CA VAL A 251 -6.82 23.18 9.56
C VAL A 251 -8.35 23.11 9.45
N PHE A 252 -8.88 21.96 9.03
CA PHE A 252 -10.32 21.71 8.98
C PHE A 252 -10.86 21.19 10.31
N SER A 253 -12.16 21.36 10.54
CA SER A 253 -12.85 20.80 11.73
C SER A 253 -14.23 20.23 11.41
N GLY A 254 -14.71 19.33 12.28
CA GLY A 254 -16.08 18.81 12.24
C GLY A 254 -16.41 18.16 10.89
N VAL A 255 -17.54 18.55 10.30
CA VAL A 255 -18.03 17.99 9.04
C VAL A 255 -17.07 18.22 7.86
N GLN A 256 -16.42 19.37 7.81
CA GLN A 256 -15.46 19.67 6.74
C GLN A 256 -14.25 18.74 6.86
N ASP A 257 -13.73 18.56 8.08
CA ASP A 257 -12.61 17.66 8.29
C ASP A 257 -12.95 16.20 8.01
N ALA A 258 -14.18 15.77 8.36
CA ALA A 258 -14.68 14.45 8.01
C ALA A 258 -14.75 14.25 6.50
N MET A 259 -15.25 15.25 5.75
CA MET A 259 -15.32 15.20 4.30
C MET A 259 -13.93 15.14 3.67
N THR A 260 -13.01 16.03 4.07
CA THR A 260 -11.63 16.01 3.54
C THR A 260 -10.92 14.72 3.91
N GLN A 261 -11.12 14.22 5.13
CA GLN A 261 -10.58 12.95 5.61
C GLN A 261 -11.02 11.77 4.76
N TRP A 262 -12.31 11.67 4.42
CA TRP A 262 -12.80 10.52 3.65
C TRP A 262 -12.72 10.70 2.14
N TRP A 263 -12.66 11.93 1.66
CA TRP A 263 -12.13 12.20 0.32
C TRP A 263 -10.70 11.70 0.21
N TYR A 264 -9.84 11.98 1.19
CA TYR A 264 -8.49 11.43 1.26
C TYR A 264 -8.49 9.91 1.40
N GLY A 265 -9.10 9.37 2.45
CA GLY A 265 -9.02 7.96 2.81
C GLY A 265 -9.59 7.04 1.73
N HIS A 266 -10.72 7.40 1.13
CA HIS A 266 -11.27 6.63 0.02
C HIS A 266 -10.38 6.70 -1.22
N ASN A 267 -9.86 7.87 -1.56
CA ASN A 267 -8.98 8.00 -2.73
C ASN A 267 -7.56 7.49 -2.46
N ALA A 268 -7.14 7.33 -1.21
CA ALA A 268 -5.95 6.56 -0.86
C ALA A 268 -6.15 5.10 -1.30
N VAL A 269 -7.25 4.45 -0.92
CA VAL A 269 -7.54 3.09 -1.42
C VAL A 269 -7.82 3.07 -2.93
N GLY A 270 -8.41 4.13 -3.49
CA GLY A 270 -8.75 4.21 -4.90
C GLY A 270 -7.58 4.43 -5.85
N PHE A 271 -6.63 5.27 -5.48
CA PHE A 271 -5.49 5.58 -6.34
C PHE A 271 -4.26 4.80 -5.93
N PHE A 272 -3.97 4.70 -4.63
CA PHE A 272 -2.85 3.93 -4.14
C PHE A 272 -3.13 2.43 -4.28
N LEU A 273 -4.23 1.92 -3.72
CA LEU A 273 -4.51 0.47 -3.67
C LEU A 273 -5.34 -0.05 -4.86
N THR A 274 -5.99 0.79 -5.65
CA THR A 274 -6.71 0.35 -6.85
C THR A 274 -5.97 0.76 -8.12
N ALA A 275 -5.84 2.05 -8.43
CA ALA A 275 -5.21 2.50 -9.67
C ALA A 275 -3.76 2.01 -9.81
N GLY A 276 -2.90 2.22 -8.80
CA GLY A 276 -1.52 1.75 -8.82
C GLY A 276 -1.41 0.24 -9.06
N PHE A 277 -2.25 -0.56 -8.41
CA PHE A 277 -2.27 -2.01 -8.54
C PHE A 277 -2.93 -2.49 -9.85
N LEU A 278 -3.85 -1.72 -10.44
CA LEU A 278 -4.30 -1.94 -11.81
C LEU A 278 -3.14 -1.73 -12.79
N GLY A 279 -2.26 -0.75 -12.55
CA GLY A 279 -1.00 -0.61 -13.29
C GLY A 279 -0.13 -1.87 -13.20
N MET A 280 -0.04 -2.47 -12.02
CA MET A 280 0.63 -3.76 -11.81
C MET A 280 -0.05 -4.87 -12.62
N MET A 281 -1.37 -5.04 -12.47
CA MET A 281 -2.15 -6.04 -13.20
C MET A 281 -1.97 -5.92 -14.71
N TYR A 282 -2.06 -4.70 -15.26
CA TYR A 282 -1.93 -4.44 -16.69
C TYR A 282 -0.59 -4.85 -17.26
N TYR A 283 0.48 -4.88 -16.46
CA TYR A 283 1.77 -5.37 -16.94
C TYR A 283 1.97 -6.86 -16.67
N PHE A 284 1.78 -7.31 -15.43
CA PHE A 284 2.20 -8.65 -15.02
C PHE A 284 1.25 -9.75 -15.49
N VAL A 285 -0.06 -9.49 -15.58
CA VAL A 285 -1.03 -10.50 -16.04
C VAL A 285 -0.80 -10.86 -17.50
N PRO A 286 -0.74 -9.91 -18.46
CA PRO A 286 -0.47 -10.25 -19.85
C PRO A 286 0.91 -10.89 -20.03
N LYS A 287 1.94 -10.40 -19.31
CA LYS A 287 3.31 -10.91 -19.44
C LYS A 287 3.49 -12.32 -18.87
N GLN A 288 2.84 -12.67 -17.77
CA GLN A 288 2.88 -14.04 -17.26
C GLN A 288 1.98 -14.97 -18.07
N ALA A 289 0.84 -14.47 -18.56
CA ALA A 289 -0.07 -15.24 -19.40
C ALA A 289 0.49 -15.46 -20.81
N GLU A 290 1.44 -14.63 -21.26
CA GLU A 290 1.91 -14.55 -22.65
C GLU A 290 0.75 -14.34 -23.62
N ARG A 291 -0.15 -13.42 -23.26
CA ARG A 291 -1.33 -13.07 -24.03
C ARG A 291 -1.41 -11.56 -24.22
N PRO A 292 -1.92 -11.09 -25.37
CA PRO A 292 -2.23 -9.68 -25.53
C PRO A 292 -3.35 -9.28 -24.57
N VAL A 293 -3.33 -8.01 -24.13
CA VAL A 293 -4.43 -7.44 -23.34
C VAL A 293 -5.73 -7.58 -24.12
N TYR A 294 -6.79 -8.05 -23.45
CA TYR A 294 -8.06 -8.38 -24.08
C TYR A 294 -8.69 -7.23 -24.87
N SER A 295 -8.95 -6.08 -24.24
CA SER A 295 -9.65 -4.97 -24.89
C SER A 295 -9.04 -3.62 -24.58
N TYR A 296 -8.36 -3.04 -25.57
CA TYR A 296 -7.83 -1.68 -25.48
C TYR A 296 -8.94 -0.62 -25.35
N LYS A 297 -10.10 -0.81 -26.00
CA LYS A 297 -11.25 0.11 -25.84
C LYS A 297 -11.76 0.10 -24.39
N LEU A 298 -11.85 -1.09 -23.79
CA LEU A 298 -12.21 -1.21 -22.37
C LEU A 298 -11.16 -0.54 -21.49
N SER A 299 -9.86 -0.68 -21.81
CA SER A 299 -8.75 0.01 -21.14
C SER A 299 -8.92 1.53 -21.13
N ILE A 300 -9.43 2.14 -22.20
CA ILE A 300 -9.71 3.58 -22.24
C ILE A 300 -10.92 3.92 -21.37
N ILE A 301 -12.05 3.25 -21.60
CA ILE A 301 -13.33 3.57 -20.95
C ILE A 301 -13.19 3.41 -19.44
N HIS A 302 -12.69 2.26 -18.99
CA HIS A 302 -12.61 1.98 -17.57
C HIS A 302 -11.56 2.85 -16.87
N PHE A 303 -10.46 3.23 -17.53
CA PHE A 303 -9.47 4.14 -16.95
C PHE A 303 -10.09 5.50 -16.68
N TRP A 304 -10.64 6.16 -17.69
CA TRP A 304 -11.18 7.52 -17.52
C TRP A 304 -12.39 7.57 -16.59
N ALA A 305 -13.30 6.60 -16.73
CA ALA A 305 -14.45 6.52 -15.84
C ALA A 305 -14.02 6.25 -14.40
N LEU A 306 -13.08 5.33 -14.15
CA LEU A 306 -12.60 5.03 -12.80
C LEU A 306 -11.92 6.26 -12.18
N ILE A 307 -10.94 6.85 -12.86
CA ILE A 307 -10.18 7.99 -12.32
C ILE A 307 -11.07 9.21 -12.04
N PHE A 308 -12.10 9.46 -12.87
CA PHE A 308 -13.03 10.56 -12.64
C PHE A 308 -14.01 10.27 -11.49
N ILE A 309 -14.62 9.09 -11.48
CA ILE A 309 -15.70 8.75 -10.54
C ILE A 309 -15.17 8.52 -9.12
N TYR A 310 -14.01 7.89 -8.96
CA TYR A 310 -13.50 7.50 -7.64
C TYR A 310 -13.40 8.67 -6.66
N ILE A 311 -13.05 9.87 -7.17
CA ILE A 311 -12.90 11.09 -6.38
C ILE A 311 -14.16 11.44 -5.59
N TRP A 312 -15.34 11.10 -6.12
CA TRP A 312 -16.64 11.45 -5.54
C TRP A 312 -17.13 10.49 -4.46
N ALA A 313 -16.52 9.31 -4.32
CA ALA A 313 -17.04 8.26 -3.47
C ALA A 313 -16.70 8.45 -1.98
N GLY A 314 -15.89 9.45 -1.60
CA GLY A 314 -15.54 9.76 -0.20
C GLY A 314 -16.71 9.80 0.79
N PRO A 315 -17.84 10.49 0.50
CA PRO A 315 -18.97 10.60 1.43
C PRO A 315 -19.67 9.28 1.78
N HIS A 316 -19.37 8.16 1.11
CA HIS A 316 -19.97 6.87 1.47
C HIS A 316 -19.49 6.32 2.84
N HIS A 317 -18.43 6.91 3.39
CA HIS A 317 -17.94 6.64 4.73
C HIS A 317 -18.73 7.43 5.79
N LEU A 318 -19.62 8.32 5.37
CA LEU A 318 -20.24 9.35 6.21
C LEU A 318 -21.77 9.32 6.12
N HIS A 319 -22.37 8.19 5.77
CA HIS A 319 -23.82 8.01 5.78
C HIS A 319 -24.38 8.09 7.20
N TYR A 320 -25.51 8.79 7.36
CA TYR A 320 -26.17 8.99 8.65
C TYR A 320 -25.26 9.62 9.74
N THR A 321 -24.29 10.43 9.31
CA THR A 321 -23.44 11.25 10.20
C THR A 321 -23.90 12.71 10.18
N ALA A 322 -23.12 13.62 10.79
CA ALA A 322 -23.35 15.06 10.70
C ALA A 322 -23.09 15.65 9.29
N LEU A 323 -22.56 14.87 8.34
CA LEU A 323 -22.37 15.31 6.96
C LEU A 323 -23.73 15.59 6.28
N PRO A 324 -23.90 16.71 5.56
CA PRO A 324 -25.13 17.03 4.85
C PRO A 324 -25.60 15.92 3.92
N ASP A 325 -26.92 15.72 3.89
CA ASP A 325 -27.56 14.67 3.12
C ASP A 325 -27.21 14.72 1.62
N TRP A 326 -27.10 15.91 1.03
CA TRP A 326 -26.77 16.04 -0.39
C TRP A 326 -25.38 15.46 -0.72
N ALA A 327 -24.40 15.67 0.16
CA ALA A 327 -23.04 15.15 -0.03
C ALA A 327 -23.01 13.64 0.15
N SER A 328 -23.74 13.14 1.15
CA SER A 328 -23.91 11.71 1.38
C SER A 328 -24.61 11.01 0.20
N THR A 329 -25.62 11.63 -0.42
CA THR A 329 -26.27 11.11 -1.64
C THR A 329 -25.34 11.10 -2.83
N LEU A 330 -24.52 12.14 -3.03
CA LEU A 330 -23.50 12.15 -4.09
C LEU A 330 -22.53 10.98 -3.93
N GLY A 331 -22.01 10.77 -2.72
CA GLY A 331 -21.13 9.63 -2.44
C GLY A 331 -21.77 8.29 -2.79
N MET A 332 -23.01 8.07 -2.34
CA MET A 332 -23.75 6.84 -2.68
C MET A 332 -23.93 6.66 -4.20
N VAL A 333 -24.40 7.68 -4.91
CA VAL A 333 -24.68 7.59 -6.36
C VAL A 333 -23.40 7.31 -7.13
N PHE A 334 -22.32 8.05 -6.86
CA PHE A 334 -21.05 7.83 -7.54
C PHE A 334 -20.41 6.49 -7.16
N SER A 335 -20.53 6.02 -5.93
CA SER A 335 -20.06 4.68 -5.53
C SER A 335 -20.82 3.56 -6.25
N ILE A 336 -22.13 3.71 -6.49
CA ILE A 336 -22.89 2.74 -7.31
C ILE A 336 -22.39 2.75 -8.76
N VAL A 337 -22.20 3.94 -9.35
CA VAL A 337 -21.71 4.05 -10.73
C VAL A 337 -20.25 3.55 -10.85
N LEU A 338 -19.43 3.71 -9.80
CA LEU A 338 -18.04 3.25 -9.73
C LEU A 338 -17.88 1.74 -9.92
N TRP A 339 -18.94 0.96 -9.67
CA TRP A 339 -18.96 -0.48 -9.87
C TRP A 339 -18.52 -0.87 -11.30
N MET A 340 -19.11 -0.24 -12.31
CA MET A 340 -18.88 -0.59 -13.72
C MET A 340 -17.44 -0.38 -14.18
N PRO A 341 -16.80 0.80 -14.00
CA PRO A 341 -15.40 0.96 -14.40
C PRO A 341 -14.44 0.12 -13.55
N SER A 342 -14.79 -0.16 -12.29
CA SER A 342 -14.01 -1.08 -11.46
C SER A 342 -14.01 -2.48 -12.06
N TRP A 343 -15.19 -3.03 -12.37
CA TRP A 343 -15.32 -4.32 -13.05
C TRP A 343 -14.75 -4.32 -14.47
N GLY A 344 -14.69 -3.17 -15.14
CA GLY A 344 -13.93 -3.03 -16.39
C GLY A 344 -12.46 -3.48 -16.25
N GLY A 345 -11.83 -3.19 -15.10
CA GLY A 345 -10.49 -3.69 -14.77
C GLY A 345 -10.46 -5.21 -14.59
N MET A 346 -11.44 -5.76 -13.85
CA MET A 346 -11.56 -7.20 -13.60
C MET A 346 -11.74 -7.98 -14.92
N ILE A 347 -12.67 -7.52 -15.75
CA ILE A 347 -12.98 -8.12 -17.05
C ILE A 347 -11.75 -8.07 -17.94
N ASN A 348 -11.06 -6.93 -18.04
CA ASN A 348 -9.87 -6.84 -18.89
C ASN A 348 -8.74 -7.76 -18.41
N GLY A 349 -8.55 -7.87 -17.08
CA GLY A 349 -7.58 -8.79 -16.48
C GLY A 349 -7.91 -10.26 -16.73
N LEU A 350 -9.12 -10.71 -16.41
CA LEU A 350 -9.53 -12.11 -16.56
C LEU A 350 -9.68 -12.53 -18.02
N MET A 351 -10.27 -11.69 -18.87
CA MET A 351 -10.46 -12.03 -20.28
C MET A 351 -9.14 -12.05 -21.07
N THR A 352 -8.07 -11.42 -20.56
CA THR A 352 -6.71 -11.57 -21.11
C THR A 352 -6.23 -13.03 -21.01
N LEU A 353 -6.73 -13.80 -20.05
CA LEU A 353 -6.43 -15.24 -19.91
C LEU A 353 -7.32 -16.12 -20.78
N SER A 354 -8.23 -15.57 -21.58
CA SER A 354 -9.06 -16.36 -22.49
C SER A 354 -8.17 -17.16 -23.46
N GLY A 355 -8.39 -18.48 -23.51
CA GLY A 355 -7.53 -19.42 -24.25
C GLY A 355 -6.21 -19.79 -23.56
N ALA A 356 -5.92 -19.28 -22.36
CA ALA A 356 -4.80 -19.66 -21.50
C ALA A 356 -5.26 -20.13 -20.10
N TRP A 357 -6.54 -20.44 -19.94
CA TRP A 357 -7.10 -20.91 -18.66
C TRP A 357 -6.48 -22.24 -18.20
N ASP A 358 -5.92 -23.04 -19.11
CA ASP A 358 -5.15 -24.22 -18.75
C ASP A 358 -3.89 -23.87 -17.95
N LYS A 359 -3.31 -22.66 -18.10
CA LYS A 359 -2.20 -22.18 -17.28
C LYS A 359 -2.56 -22.08 -15.80
N LEU A 360 -3.85 -21.96 -15.44
CA LEU A 360 -4.26 -22.02 -14.04
C LEU A 360 -3.85 -23.34 -13.38
N ARG A 361 -3.82 -24.47 -14.09
CA ARG A 361 -3.44 -25.75 -13.46
C ARG A 361 -1.93 -25.93 -13.38
N THR A 362 -1.15 -25.27 -14.24
CA THR A 362 0.31 -25.49 -14.34
C THR A 362 1.13 -24.38 -13.68
N ASP A 363 0.63 -23.14 -13.66
CA ASP A 363 1.36 -21.98 -13.16
C ASP A 363 0.69 -21.38 -11.90
N PRO A 364 1.27 -21.62 -10.71
CA PRO A 364 0.73 -21.06 -9.47
C PRO A 364 0.87 -19.54 -9.37
N VAL A 365 1.74 -18.89 -10.15
CA VAL A 365 1.82 -17.43 -10.23
C VAL A 365 0.58 -16.87 -10.93
N ILE A 366 0.13 -17.52 -12.02
CA ILE A 366 -1.15 -17.17 -12.68
C ILE A 366 -2.33 -17.41 -11.74
N ARG A 367 -2.36 -18.51 -10.98
CA ARG A 367 -3.40 -18.72 -9.96
C ARG A 367 -3.51 -17.54 -8.99
N MET A 368 -2.36 -17.08 -8.49
CA MET A 368 -2.29 -15.93 -7.59
C MET A 368 -2.87 -14.67 -8.23
N MET A 369 -2.50 -14.37 -9.47
CA MET A 369 -3.01 -13.20 -10.20
C MET A 369 -4.51 -13.29 -10.50
N VAL A 370 -5.03 -14.49 -10.84
CA VAL A 370 -6.46 -14.69 -11.12
C VAL A 370 -7.30 -14.54 -9.87
N ILE A 371 -6.91 -15.19 -8.77
CA ILE A 371 -7.61 -15.02 -7.48
C ILE A 371 -7.54 -13.57 -7.03
N SER A 372 -6.42 -12.89 -7.29
CA SER A 372 -6.31 -11.46 -7.01
C SER A 372 -7.39 -10.65 -7.71
N ILE A 373 -7.54 -10.84 -9.03
CA ILE A 373 -8.57 -10.14 -9.81
C ILE A 373 -9.98 -10.54 -9.36
N GLY A 374 -10.18 -11.79 -8.93
CA GLY A 374 -11.44 -12.25 -8.36
C GLY A 374 -11.83 -11.50 -7.08
N PHE A 375 -10.91 -11.36 -6.12
CA PHE A 375 -11.14 -10.58 -4.91
C PHE A 375 -11.26 -9.08 -5.18
N TYR A 376 -10.57 -8.56 -6.20
CA TYR A 376 -10.78 -7.20 -6.68
C TYR A 376 -12.22 -7.00 -7.18
N GLY A 377 -12.71 -7.89 -8.04
CA GLY A 377 -14.10 -7.86 -8.50
C GLY A 377 -15.12 -7.97 -7.38
N MET A 378 -14.87 -8.86 -6.43
CA MET A 378 -15.72 -9.10 -5.27
C MET A 378 -15.78 -7.88 -4.34
N SER A 379 -14.62 -7.31 -3.95
CA SER A 379 -14.57 -6.11 -3.10
C SER A 379 -15.09 -4.87 -3.82
N THR A 380 -14.84 -4.71 -5.12
CA THR A 380 -15.39 -3.60 -5.92
C THR A 380 -16.85 -3.77 -6.30
N PHE A 381 -17.48 -4.90 -5.93
CA PHE A 381 -18.94 -5.06 -5.90
C PHE A 381 -19.49 -4.82 -4.49
N GLU A 382 -18.85 -5.38 -3.47
CA GLU A 382 -19.22 -5.19 -2.07
C GLU A 382 -19.18 -3.72 -1.64
N GLY A 383 -18.15 -2.96 -2.06
CA GLY A 383 -18.02 -1.53 -1.76
C GLY A 383 -19.24 -0.70 -2.23
N PRO A 384 -19.62 -0.75 -3.51
CA PRO A 384 -20.86 -0.16 -4.01
C PRO A 384 -22.11 -0.60 -3.24
N MET A 385 -22.22 -1.87 -2.85
CA MET A 385 -23.35 -2.34 -2.03
C MET A 385 -23.35 -1.68 -0.64
N MET A 386 -22.21 -1.61 0.02
CA MET A 386 -22.04 -0.97 1.33
C MET A 386 -22.15 0.56 1.29
N SER A 387 -22.06 1.17 0.10
CA SER A 387 -22.31 2.60 -0.12
C SER A 387 -23.80 2.94 -0.24
N ILE A 388 -24.67 1.94 -0.34
CA ILE A 388 -26.12 2.16 -0.28
C ILE A 388 -26.48 2.43 1.18
N ARG A 389 -27.06 3.60 1.46
CA ARG A 389 -27.42 4.03 2.83
C ARG A 389 -28.09 2.94 3.66
N ALA A 390 -29.06 2.22 3.10
CA ALA A 390 -29.75 1.14 3.81
C ALA A 390 -28.81 0.02 4.27
N VAL A 391 -27.86 -0.38 3.41
CA VAL A 391 -26.83 -1.39 3.74
C VAL A 391 -25.82 -0.80 4.73
N ASN A 392 -25.40 0.45 4.50
CA ASN A 392 -24.48 1.15 5.39
C ASN A 392 -25.02 1.29 6.81
N SER A 393 -26.34 1.45 6.99
CA SER A 393 -26.99 1.47 8.30
C SER A 393 -26.79 0.19 9.13
N LEU A 394 -26.34 -0.90 8.48
CA LEU A 394 -25.96 -2.16 9.11
C LEU A 394 -24.44 -2.37 9.13
N SER A 395 -23.73 -1.97 8.09
CA SER A 395 -22.29 -2.24 7.95
C SER A 395 -21.37 -1.21 8.61
N HIS A 396 -21.87 0.00 8.89
CA HIS A 396 -21.09 1.07 9.48
C HIS A 396 -20.73 0.75 10.94
N TYR A 397 -19.49 1.03 11.33
CA TYR A 397 -18.90 0.69 12.63
C TYR A 397 -18.81 -0.80 12.99
N THR A 398 -19.28 -1.70 12.14
CA THR A 398 -19.15 -3.15 12.35
C THR A 398 -17.88 -3.69 11.70
N ASP A 399 -17.51 -4.92 12.08
CA ASP A 399 -16.41 -5.65 11.48
C ASP A 399 -16.67 -6.03 10.01
N TRP A 400 -17.86 -5.77 9.45
CA TRP A 400 -18.08 -5.89 8.00
C TRP A 400 -17.14 -4.95 7.25
N THR A 401 -16.96 -3.71 7.73
CA THR A 401 -15.99 -2.77 7.14
C THR A 401 -14.56 -3.35 7.15
N ILE A 402 -14.19 -4.06 8.22
CA ILE A 402 -12.88 -4.71 8.31
C ILE A 402 -12.77 -5.90 7.35
N GLY A 403 -13.84 -6.67 7.17
CA GLY A 403 -13.94 -7.75 6.18
C GLY A 403 -13.80 -7.24 4.75
N HIS A 404 -14.47 -6.14 4.41
CA HIS A 404 -14.35 -5.47 3.12
C HIS A 404 -12.92 -5.01 2.84
N VAL A 405 -12.33 -4.30 3.81
CA VAL A 405 -10.95 -3.81 3.72
C VAL A 405 -9.97 -4.97 3.50
N HIS A 406 -10.08 -6.08 4.24
CA HIS A 406 -9.15 -7.20 4.09
C HIS A 406 -9.41 -8.03 2.84
N SER A 407 -10.66 -8.12 2.35
CA SER A 407 -10.99 -8.71 1.05
C SER A 407 -10.23 -8.01 -0.09
N GLY A 408 -10.19 -6.69 -0.08
CA GLY A 408 -9.34 -5.90 -0.98
C GLY A 408 -7.84 -6.01 -0.66
N ALA A 409 -7.44 -5.78 0.59
CA ALA A 409 -6.03 -5.67 0.96
C ALA A 409 -5.26 -7.00 0.85
N LEU A 410 -5.82 -8.10 1.35
CA LEU A 410 -5.19 -9.42 1.27
C LEU A 410 -5.50 -10.06 -0.08
N GLY A 411 -6.79 -10.10 -0.44
CA GLY A 411 -7.28 -10.80 -1.63
C GLY A 411 -6.86 -10.14 -2.93
N TRP A 412 -6.96 -8.82 -3.07
CA TRP A 412 -6.48 -8.10 -4.25
C TRP A 412 -5.01 -7.68 -4.10
N ASN A 413 -4.71 -6.70 -3.24
CA ASN A 413 -3.39 -6.06 -3.18
C ASN A 413 -2.25 -7.02 -2.86
N GLY A 414 -2.44 -7.85 -1.83
CA GLY A 414 -1.47 -8.88 -1.43
C GLY A 414 -1.20 -9.86 -2.57
N MET A 415 -2.26 -10.49 -3.09
CA MET A 415 -2.12 -11.53 -4.12
C MET A 415 -1.49 -11.02 -5.42
N ILE A 416 -1.89 -9.85 -5.96
CA ILE A 416 -1.26 -9.34 -7.20
C ILE A 416 0.20 -8.97 -6.97
N THR A 417 0.53 -8.43 -5.79
CA THR A 417 1.92 -8.14 -5.40
C THR A 417 2.73 -9.41 -5.32
N PHE A 418 2.22 -10.46 -4.67
CA PHE A 418 2.91 -11.75 -4.61
C PHE A 418 3.16 -12.31 -6.01
N GLY A 419 2.16 -12.26 -6.90
CA GLY A 419 2.31 -12.65 -8.29
C GLY A 419 3.40 -11.84 -9.01
N ALA A 420 3.41 -10.52 -8.84
CA ALA A 420 4.42 -9.64 -9.41
C ALA A 420 5.83 -9.93 -8.85
N LEU A 421 5.98 -10.16 -7.55
CA LEU A 421 7.29 -10.50 -6.95
C LEU A 421 7.82 -11.84 -7.48
N TYR A 422 6.98 -12.86 -7.58
CA TYR A 422 7.36 -14.15 -8.16
C TYR A 422 7.77 -14.03 -9.64
N PHE A 423 7.15 -13.13 -10.40
CA PHE A 423 7.57 -12.80 -11.76
C PHE A 423 8.90 -12.04 -11.81
N LEU A 424 9.06 -11.05 -10.92
CA LEU A 424 10.16 -10.09 -10.97
C LEU A 424 11.50 -10.69 -10.53
N VAL A 425 11.49 -11.48 -9.46
CA VAL A 425 12.73 -11.91 -8.79
C VAL A 425 13.65 -12.73 -9.72
N PRO A 426 13.18 -13.73 -10.48
CA PRO A 426 14.05 -14.42 -11.42
C PRO A 426 14.67 -13.47 -12.45
N LYS A 427 13.88 -12.53 -12.97
CA LYS A 427 14.33 -11.59 -14.02
C LYS A 427 15.35 -10.58 -13.50
N LEU A 428 15.09 -9.99 -12.34
CA LEU A 428 15.97 -8.97 -11.75
C LEU A 428 17.31 -9.53 -11.24
N TRP A 429 17.33 -10.80 -10.82
CA TRP A 429 18.54 -11.48 -10.35
C TRP A 429 19.16 -12.40 -11.40
N ASN A 430 18.71 -12.32 -12.67
CA ASN A 430 19.20 -13.15 -13.77
C ASN A 430 19.25 -14.64 -13.39
N ARG A 431 18.11 -15.16 -12.93
CA ARG A 431 17.90 -16.56 -12.61
C ARG A 431 16.96 -17.17 -13.62
N GLU A 432 17.27 -18.40 -14.05
CA GLU A 432 16.48 -19.14 -15.04
C GLU A 432 15.02 -19.32 -14.59
N ARG A 433 14.82 -19.58 -13.30
CA ARG A 433 13.51 -19.87 -12.71
C ARG A 433 13.48 -19.60 -11.21
N LEU A 434 12.27 -19.54 -10.65
CA LEU A 434 12.05 -19.62 -9.20
C LEU A 434 12.59 -20.94 -8.64
N TYR A 435 13.03 -20.90 -7.39
CA TYR A 435 13.60 -22.07 -6.71
C TYR A 435 12.60 -23.24 -6.62
N SER A 436 11.36 -22.98 -6.23
CA SER A 436 10.31 -24.02 -6.17
C SER A 436 8.94 -23.47 -6.51
N LEU A 437 8.30 -24.02 -7.55
CA LEU A 437 6.90 -23.76 -7.88
C LEU A 437 5.93 -24.39 -6.87
N SER A 438 6.32 -25.50 -6.23
CA SER A 438 5.52 -26.12 -5.17
C SER A 438 5.37 -25.18 -3.96
N LEU A 439 6.41 -24.44 -3.60
CA LEU A 439 6.33 -23.42 -2.54
C LEU A 439 5.42 -22.25 -2.93
N VAL A 440 5.41 -21.85 -4.21
CA VAL A 440 4.44 -20.87 -4.71
C VAL A 440 3.01 -21.40 -4.57
N SER A 441 2.77 -22.68 -4.88
CA SER A 441 1.46 -23.29 -4.71
C SER A 441 1.03 -23.40 -3.24
N TRP A 442 1.96 -23.70 -2.32
CA TRP A 442 1.67 -23.69 -0.88
C TRP A 442 1.33 -22.28 -0.37
N HIS A 443 2.11 -21.29 -0.79
CA HIS A 443 1.81 -19.89 -0.50
C HIS A 443 0.42 -19.52 -1.01
N PHE A 444 0.09 -19.85 -2.27
CA PHE A 444 -1.23 -19.61 -2.85
C PHE A 444 -2.37 -20.19 -1.98
N TRP A 445 -2.26 -21.45 -1.55
CA TRP A 445 -3.31 -22.07 -0.75
C TRP A 445 -3.44 -21.47 0.66
N LEU A 446 -2.31 -21.22 1.33
CA LEU A 446 -2.31 -20.59 2.65
C LEU A 446 -2.89 -19.17 2.60
N ALA A 447 -2.49 -18.38 1.61
CA ALA A 447 -3.01 -17.03 1.40
C ALA A 447 -4.51 -17.06 1.09
N THR A 448 -4.94 -17.95 0.18
CA THR A 448 -6.35 -18.07 -0.25
C THR A 448 -7.26 -18.54 0.89
N ILE A 449 -6.89 -19.61 1.59
CA ILE A 449 -7.69 -20.08 2.74
C ILE A 449 -7.66 -19.04 3.86
N GLY A 450 -6.50 -18.40 4.10
CA GLY A 450 -6.36 -17.35 5.09
C GLY A 450 -7.33 -16.18 4.86
N ILE A 451 -7.41 -15.66 3.62
CA ILE A 451 -8.36 -14.58 3.29
C ILE A 451 -9.82 -15.06 3.34
N ILE A 452 -10.13 -16.27 2.89
CA ILE A 452 -11.51 -16.78 2.96
C ILE A 452 -11.97 -16.90 4.43
N LEU A 453 -11.13 -17.43 5.32
CA LEU A 453 -11.43 -17.49 6.76
C LEU A 453 -11.61 -16.09 7.35
N TYR A 454 -10.74 -15.15 6.98
CA TYR A 454 -10.83 -13.76 7.44
C TYR A 454 -12.15 -13.12 7.00
N ALA A 455 -12.46 -13.16 5.70
CA ALA A 455 -13.67 -12.55 5.14
C ALA A 455 -14.94 -13.19 5.73
N ALA A 456 -15.01 -14.52 5.80
CA ALA A 456 -16.13 -15.23 6.38
C ALA A 456 -16.36 -14.85 7.85
N ALA A 457 -15.30 -14.81 8.67
CA ALA A 457 -15.40 -14.39 10.06
C ALA A 457 -15.95 -12.96 10.17
N MET A 458 -15.41 -12.03 9.38
CA MET A 458 -15.79 -10.62 9.42
C MET A 458 -17.19 -10.33 8.90
N TRP A 459 -17.69 -11.07 7.90
CA TRP A 459 -19.10 -10.96 7.51
C TRP A 459 -20.02 -11.46 8.61
N VAL A 460 -19.70 -12.60 9.24
CA VAL A 460 -20.52 -13.14 10.33
C VAL A 460 -20.56 -12.16 11.50
N THR A 461 -19.41 -11.65 11.97
CA THR A 461 -19.43 -10.65 13.05
C THR A 461 -20.08 -9.35 12.61
N GLY A 462 -19.81 -8.87 11.39
CA GLY A 462 -20.32 -7.58 10.93
C GLY A 462 -21.85 -7.53 10.82
N ILE A 463 -22.46 -8.59 10.28
CA ILE A 463 -23.92 -8.73 10.22
C ILE A 463 -24.50 -8.91 11.63
N MET A 464 -23.88 -9.77 12.44
CA MET A 464 -24.32 -10.01 13.82
C MET A 464 -24.31 -8.72 14.65
N GLU A 465 -23.24 -7.92 14.59
CA GLU A 465 -23.13 -6.64 15.29
C GLU A 465 -24.25 -5.69 14.85
N GLY A 466 -24.39 -5.48 13.54
CA GLY A 466 -25.40 -4.56 13.01
C GLY A 466 -26.82 -4.96 13.38
N LEU A 467 -27.11 -6.26 13.43
CA LEU A 467 -28.42 -6.77 13.86
C LEU A 467 -28.60 -6.62 15.37
N MET A 468 -27.65 -7.08 16.18
CA MET A 468 -27.76 -7.01 17.64
C MET A 468 -27.90 -5.58 18.17
N TRP A 469 -27.19 -4.62 17.57
CA TRP A 469 -27.24 -3.21 17.99
C TRP A 469 -28.55 -2.50 17.66
N ARG A 470 -29.30 -2.99 16.67
CA ARG A 470 -30.57 -2.38 16.23
C ARG A 470 -31.81 -3.18 16.59
N GLU A 471 -31.62 -4.34 17.20
CA GLU A 471 -32.70 -5.24 17.56
C GLU A 471 -33.53 -4.64 18.70
N VAL A 472 -34.85 -4.53 18.46
CA VAL A 472 -35.82 -4.06 19.43
C VAL A 472 -36.88 -5.12 19.69
N ASP A 473 -37.30 -5.26 20.95
CA ASP A 473 -38.36 -6.18 21.33
C ASP A 473 -39.76 -5.63 20.97
N ALA A 474 -40.80 -6.39 21.29
CA ALA A 474 -42.19 -5.98 21.05
C ALA A 474 -42.61 -4.70 21.80
N ASN A 475 -41.85 -4.29 22.82
CA ASN A 475 -42.09 -3.08 23.62
C ASN A 475 -41.23 -1.89 23.16
N GLY A 476 -40.33 -2.10 22.19
CA GLY A 476 -39.41 -1.07 21.69
C GLY A 476 -38.12 -0.91 22.51
N PHE A 477 -37.82 -1.83 23.44
CA PHE A 477 -36.54 -1.82 24.16
C PHE A 477 -35.44 -2.52 23.35
N LEU A 478 -34.19 -2.06 23.48
CA LEU A 478 -33.04 -2.73 22.89
C LEU A 478 -32.87 -4.13 23.50
N VAL A 479 -32.80 -5.15 22.64
CA VAL A 479 -32.72 -6.56 23.06
C VAL A 479 -31.36 -6.90 23.67
N ASN A 480 -30.28 -6.42 23.04
CA ASN A 480 -28.92 -6.77 23.41
C ASN A 480 -28.20 -5.58 24.06
N SER A 481 -27.45 -5.84 25.13
CA SER A 481 -26.45 -4.88 25.58
C SER A 481 -25.24 -4.89 24.64
N PHE A 482 -24.45 -3.81 24.64
CA PHE A 482 -23.21 -3.80 23.86
C PHE A 482 -22.22 -4.89 24.30
N ALA A 483 -22.22 -5.25 25.59
CA ALA A 483 -21.37 -6.29 26.13
C ALA A 483 -21.74 -7.68 25.57
N ASP A 484 -23.02 -7.96 25.33
CA ASP A 484 -23.48 -9.21 24.72
C ASP A 484 -22.93 -9.34 23.30
N THR A 485 -22.97 -8.25 22.52
CA THR A 485 -22.36 -8.23 21.19
C THR A 485 -20.85 -8.46 21.30
N VAL A 486 -20.13 -7.76 22.19
CA VAL A 486 -18.68 -7.93 22.36
C VAL A 486 -18.32 -9.38 22.71
N ALA A 487 -19.07 -10.02 23.60
CA ALA A 487 -18.88 -11.43 23.95
C ALA A 487 -19.12 -12.35 22.74
N ALA A 488 -20.18 -12.09 21.97
CA ALA A 488 -20.52 -12.87 20.78
C ALA A 488 -19.44 -12.80 19.68
N LYS A 489 -18.64 -11.72 19.63
CA LYS A 489 -17.56 -11.53 18.65
C LYS A 489 -16.34 -12.42 18.84
N PHE A 490 -16.15 -12.98 20.03
CA PHE A 490 -14.92 -13.69 20.39
C PHE A 490 -14.53 -14.82 19.40
N PRO A 491 -15.43 -15.73 18.98
CA PRO A 491 -15.08 -16.77 18.02
C PRO A 491 -14.60 -16.20 16.68
N MET A 492 -15.24 -15.14 16.19
CA MET A 492 -14.87 -14.48 14.92
C MET A 492 -13.50 -13.81 15.04
N TYR A 493 -13.14 -13.26 16.20
CA TYR A 493 -11.80 -12.73 16.45
C TYR A 493 -10.71 -13.80 16.40
N VAL A 494 -10.97 -14.99 16.96
CA VAL A 494 -10.04 -16.12 16.89
C VAL A 494 -9.87 -16.61 15.45
N VAL A 495 -10.98 -16.79 14.70
CA VAL A 495 -10.93 -17.23 13.29
C VAL A 495 -10.21 -16.22 12.41
N ARG A 496 -10.44 -14.92 12.61
CA ARG A 496 -9.70 -13.86 11.94
C ARG A 496 -8.20 -13.94 12.22
N GLY A 497 -7.82 -14.11 13.49
CA GLY A 497 -6.43 -14.28 13.90
C GLY A 497 -5.78 -15.48 13.20
N LEU A 498 -6.48 -16.62 13.14
CA LEU A 498 -6.02 -17.81 12.41
C LEU A 498 -5.86 -17.55 10.90
N GLY A 499 -6.82 -16.88 10.26
CA GLY A 499 -6.72 -16.49 8.86
C GLY A 499 -5.49 -15.61 8.59
N GLY A 500 -5.21 -14.66 9.50
CA GLY A 500 -3.99 -13.85 9.50
C GLY A 500 -2.71 -14.68 9.62
N VAL A 501 -2.66 -15.66 10.54
CA VAL A 501 -1.52 -16.58 10.69
C VAL A 501 -1.25 -17.37 9.41
N MET A 502 -2.29 -17.87 8.73
CA MET A 502 -2.14 -18.59 7.48
C MET A 502 -1.56 -17.69 6.39
N PHE A 503 -2.10 -16.47 6.25
CA PHE A 503 -1.61 -15.50 5.27
C PHE A 503 -0.14 -15.10 5.53
N LEU A 504 0.20 -14.81 6.79
CA LEU A 504 1.57 -14.51 7.23
C LEU A 504 2.52 -15.69 6.95
N SER A 505 2.10 -16.92 7.24
CA SER A 505 2.88 -18.12 6.96
C SER A 505 3.15 -18.27 5.47
N GLY A 506 2.17 -17.98 4.63
CA GLY A 506 2.33 -17.89 3.18
C GLY A 506 3.39 -16.86 2.77
N ALA A 507 3.34 -15.65 3.33
CA ALA A 507 4.33 -14.61 3.05
C ALA A 507 5.76 -14.99 3.52
N LEU A 508 5.90 -15.74 4.62
CA LEU A 508 7.19 -16.29 5.05
C LEU A 508 7.72 -17.33 4.06
N ILE A 509 6.85 -18.22 3.55
CA ILE A 509 7.20 -19.17 2.47
C ILE A 509 7.65 -18.42 1.21
N MET A 510 6.97 -17.32 0.86
CA MET A 510 7.40 -16.45 -0.23
C MET A 510 8.82 -15.94 -0.01
N CYS A 511 9.08 -15.30 1.13
CA CYS A 511 10.39 -14.73 1.43
C CYS A 511 11.50 -15.79 1.35
N TYR A 512 11.26 -16.98 1.91
CA TYR A 512 12.17 -18.10 1.79
C TYR A 512 12.40 -18.52 0.33
N ASN A 513 11.34 -18.71 -0.45
CA ASN A 513 11.44 -19.13 -1.86
C ASN A 513 12.18 -18.09 -2.72
N LEU A 514 11.92 -16.80 -2.49
CA LEU A 514 12.60 -15.70 -3.19
C LEU A 514 14.08 -15.64 -2.81
N TRP A 515 14.41 -15.76 -1.53
CA TRP A 515 15.81 -15.82 -1.06
C TRP A 515 16.57 -17.01 -1.66
N MET A 516 15.93 -18.18 -1.69
CA MET A 516 16.49 -19.39 -2.30
C MET A 516 16.63 -19.27 -3.82
N THR A 517 15.72 -18.54 -4.48
CA THR A 517 15.85 -18.23 -5.91
C THR A 517 17.11 -17.39 -6.15
N VAL A 518 17.33 -16.36 -5.35
CA VAL A 518 18.49 -15.47 -5.47
C VAL A 518 19.80 -16.19 -5.18
N THR A 519 19.82 -17.18 -4.28
CA THR A 519 21.06 -17.83 -3.82
C THR A 519 21.37 -19.17 -4.51
N ARG A 520 20.34 -19.92 -4.95
CA ARG A 520 20.50 -21.31 -5.41
C ARG A 520 20.01 -21.60 -6.82
N SER A 521 19.11 -20.79 -7.40
CA SER A 521 18.69 -21.03 -8.79
C SER A 521 19.86 -20.80 -9.77
N PRO A 522 19.97 -21.57 -10.85
CA PRO A 522 21.00 -21.35 -11.87
C PRO A 522 21.03 -19.90 -12.36
N ALA A 523 22.21 -19.31 -12.39
CA ALA A 523 22.41 -17.98 -12.95
C ALA A 523 22.39 -18.05 -14.47
N VAL A 524 21.77 -17.06 -15.11
CA VAL A 524 21.82 -16.84 -16.56
C VAL A 524 22.61 -15.58 -16.86
N ALA A 525 23.08 -15.46 -18.11
CA ALA A 525 23.76 -14.25 -18.56
C ALA A 525 22.85 -13.02 -18.35
N PRO A 526 23.38 -11.90 -17.86
CA PRO A 526 22.58 -10.71 -17.60
C PRO A 526 22.02 -10.14 -18.90
N VAL A 527 20.69 -10.02 -18.96
CA VAL A 527 19.98 -9.34 -20.06
C VAL A 527 19.37 -8.06 -19.50
N ASN A 528 20.16 -6.99 -19.47
CA ASN A 528 19.74 -5.69 -18.93
C ASN A 528 19.58 -4.60 -20.01
N ASN A 529 19.47 -4.99 -21.28
CA ASN A 529 19.43 -4.04 -22.39
C ASN A 529 18.09 -3.31 -22.44
N ALA A 530 18.12 -2.00 -22.71
CA ALA A 530 16.96 -1.13 -22.88
C ALA A 530 16.25 -1.35 -24.23
N VAL A 531 15.78 -2.58 -24.43
CA VAL A 531 14.97 -3.04 -25.57
C VAL A 531 13.49 -3.04 -25.15
N PRO A 532 12.55 -2.64 -26.04
CA PRO A 532 11.13 -2.67 -25.73
C PRO A 532 10.67 -4.03 -25.22
N ALA A 533 9.75 -4.02 -24.25
CA ALA A 533 9.13 -5.26 -23.77
C ALA A 533 8.04 -5.73 -24.76
N GLU A 534 8.42 -6.59 -25.72
CA GLU A 534 7.48 -7.32 -26.61
C GLU A 534 6.45 -8.12 -25.83
#